data_AF-A0A967WN26-F1
#
_entry.id   AF-A0A967WN26-F1
#
_cell.length_a   1.000
_cell.length_b   1.000
_cell.length_c   1.000
_cell.angle_alpha   90.00
_cell.angle_beta   90.00
_cell.angle_gamma   90.00
#
_symmetry.space_group_name_H-M   'P 1'
#
loop_
_entity.id
_entity.type
_entity.pdbx_description
1 polymer ?
#
loop_
_entity_poly.entity_id
_entity_poly.type
_entity_poly.pdbx_seq_one_letter_code
_entity_poly.pdbx_strand_id
1 'polypeptide(L)'
;ERSAVLSETVGIAGVSDVAQGAELLDASDDLAEMGAFVAAMSTEDLERGMDLASLYGELVVAGDVMAEMGLPVMAAFLADRGQWLREIAVDELRQYGASRALAELMEDTSQQVADLGIGEALAEAGIEMTAEGLADMAAAEAMRDAGATLALEGIATVAEGAADMGASEALHATAARLESTADESSEEESGD
;
A
#
# COMPACT_ATOMS: atom_id res chain seq x y z
N GLU A 1 -9.40 -7.14 -27.67
CA GLU A 1 -9.35 -8.49 -27.07
C GLU A 1 -8.16 -8.68 -26.12
N ARG A 2 -6.91 -8.58 -26.58
CA ARG A 2 -5.71 -8.75 -25.73
C ARG A 2 -5.62 -7.80 -24.52
N SER A 3 -6.04 -6.54 -24.68
CA SER A 3 -6.12 -5.54 -23.60
C SER A 3 -7.21 -5.83 -22.57
N ALA A 4 -8.34 -6.42 -23.00
CA ALA A 4 -9.45 -6.76 -22.10
C ALA A 4 -9.09 -7.98 -21.23
N VAL A 5 -8.44 -8.99 -21.83
CA VAL A 5 -7.95 -10.17 -21.12
C VAL A 5 -6.82 -9.81 -20.14
N LEU A 6 -5.92 -8.90 -20.51
CA LEU A 6 -4.88 -8.40 -19.59
C LEU A 6 -5.48 -7.59 -18.44
N SER A 7 -6.47 -6.73 -18.68
CA SER A 7 -7.15 -5.96 -17.64
C SER A 7 -7.92 -6.85 -16.65
N GLU A 8 -8.56 -7.92 -17.14
CA GLU A 8 -9.22 -8.92 -16.29
C GLU A 8 -8.22 -9.74 -15.48
N THR A 9 -7.09 -10.14 -16.08
CA THR A 9 -6.04 -10.90 -15.38
C THR A 9 -5.35 -10.05 -14.31
N VAL A 10 -5.07 -8.77 -14.60
CA VAL A 10 -4.51 -7.83 -13.63
C VAL A 10 -5.50 -7.54 -12.50
N GLY A 11 -6.79 -7.37 -12.78
CA GLY A 11 -7.80 -7.17 -11.73
C GLY A 11 -7.97 -8.40 -10.82
N ILE A 12 -7.86 -9.62 -11.34
CA ILE A 12 -7.90 -10.85 -10.52
C ILE A 12 -6.62 -11.00 -9.70
N ALA A 13 -5.46 -10.70 -10.29
CA ALA A 13 -4.17 -10.74 -9.60
C ALA A 13 -4.13 -9.70 -8.46
N GLY A 14 -4.59 -8.48 -8.71
CA GLY A 14 -4.60 -7.40 -7.73
C GLY A 14 -5.48 -7.64 -6.51
N VAL A 15 -6.68 -8.19 -6.72
CA VAL A 15 -7.54 -8.63 -5.61
C VAL A 15 -6.87 -9.73 -4.79
N SER A 16 -6.11 -10.62 -5.44
CA SER A 16 -5.32 -11.65 -4.75
C SER A 16 -4.16 -11.04 -3.95
N ASP A 17 -3.44 -10.08 -4.51
CA ASP A 17 -2.26 -9.46 -3.89
C ASP A 17 -2.66 -8.62 -2.66
N VAL A 18 -3.78 -7.88 -2.73
CA VAL A 18 -4.33 -7.16 -1.57
C VAL A 18 -4.85 -8.12 -0.49
N ALA A 19 -5.52 -9.21 -0.88
CA ALA A 19 -5.97 -10.22 0.08
C ALA A 19 -4.78 -10.90 0.78
N GLN A 20 -3.72 -11.20 0.02
CA GLN A 20 -2.48 -11.74 0.56
C GLN A 20 -1.78 -10.73 1.48
N GLY A 21 -1.73 -9.44 1.11
CA GLY A 21 -1.20 -8.38 1.96
C GLY A 21 -1.93 -8.26 3.30
N ALA A 22 -3.26 -8.38 3.28
CA ALA A 22 -4.08 -8.40 4.50
C ALA A 22 -3.82 -9.64 5.37
N GLU A 23 -3.67 -10.82 4.75
CA GLU A 23 -3.32 -12.06 5.47
C GLU A 23 -1.92 -11.97 6.10
N LEU A 24 -0.95 -11.35 5.41
CA LEU A 24 0.37 -11.09 5.98
C LEU A 24 0.28 -10.14 7.19
N LEU A 25 -0.53 -9.08 7.10
CA LEU A 25 -0.73 -8.18 8.24
C LEU A 25 -1.35 -8.89 9.45
N ASP A 26 -2.38 -9.70 9.23
CA ASP A 26 -2.99 -10.51 10.30
C ASP A 26 -1.96 -11.48 10.93
N ALA A 27 -1.18 -12.16 10.09
CA ALA A 27 -0.09 -13.02 10.55
C ALA A 27 0.99 -12.25 11.32
N SER A 28 1.26 -11.00 10.95
CA SER A 28 2.21 -10.16 11.69
C SER A 28 1.69 -9.78 13.07
N ASP A 29 0.40 -9.48 13.20
CA ASP A 29 -0.25 -9.16 14.47
C ASP A 29 -0.23 -10.39 15.40
N ASP A 30 -0.53 -11.58 14.88
CA ASP A 30 -0.44 -12.84 15.61
C ASP A 30 0.98 -13.10 16.14
N LEU A 31 1.99 -12.87 15.31
CA LEU A 31 3.40 -13.04 15.72
C LEU A 31 3.80 -12.03 16.81
N ALA A 32 3.31 -10.79 16.73
CA ALA A 32 3.56 -9.78 17.75
C ALA A 32 2.89 -10.16 19.09
N GLU A 33 1.66 -10.69 19.05
CA GLU A 33 0.96 -11.17 20.26
C GLU A 33 1.69 -12.36 20.89
N MET A 34 2.10 -13.35 20.08
CA MET A 34 2.87 -14.49 20.59
C MET A 34 4.23 -14.06 21.14
N GLY A 35 4.91 -13.09 20.51
CA GLY A 35 6.16 -12.52 21.00
C GLY A 35 5.98 -11.85 22.36
N ALA A 36 4.91 -11.07 22.53
CA ALA A 36 4.56 -10.45 23.82
C ALA A 36 4.27 -11.51 24.91
N PHE A 37 3.61 -12.60 24.55
CA PHE A 37 3.36 -13.72 25.47
C PHE A 37 4.66 -14.40 25.92
N VAL A 38 5.59 -14.69 24.99
CA VAL A 38 6.90 -15.27 25.31
C VAL A 38 7.72 -14.31 26.19
N ALA A 39 7.68 -13.01 25.91
CA ALA A 39 8.33 -12.00 26.75
C ALA A 39 7.77 -11.98 28.18
N ALA A 40 6.45 -12.09 28.33
CA ALA A 40 5.79 -12.17 29.63
C ALA A 40 6.22 -13.41 30.42
N MET A 41 6.21 -14.59 29.79
CA MET A 41 6.72 -15.84 30.40
C MET A 41 8.18 -15.71 30.83
N SER A 42 9.01 -15.10 29.99
CA SER A 42 10.43 -14.89 30.31
C SER A 42 10.60 -14.05 31.59
N THR A 43 9.72 -13.08 31.82
CA THR A 43 9.80 -12.24 33.03
C THR A 43 9.57 -13.06 34.30
N GLU A 44 8.65 -14.03 34.26
CA GLU A 44 8.43 -14.95 35.39
C GLU A 44 9.65 -15.85 35.63
N ASP A 45 10.28 -16.36 34.56
CA ASP A 45 11.50 -17.18 34.66
C ASP A 45 12.65 -16.38 35.30
N LEU A 46 12.78 -15.09 34.93
CA LEU A 46 13.78 -14.19 35.53
C LEU A 46 13.54 -13.98 37.03
N GLU A 47 12.31 -13.66 37.42
CA GLU A 47 11.93 -13.46 38.82
C GLU A 47 12.25 -14.71 39.64
N ARG A 48 11.84 -15.89 39.15
CA ARG A 48 12.10 -17.17 39.80
C ARG A 48 13.61 -17.46 39.91
N GLY A 49 14.38 -17.23 38.85
CA GLY A 49 15.82 -17.37 38.86
C GLY A 49 16.51 -16.46 39.89
N MET A 50 16.06 -15.21 40.02
CA MET A 50 16.58 -14.26 41.01
C MET A 50 16.22 -14.66 42.44
N ASP A 51 15.00 -15.11 42.69
CA ASP A 51 14.58 -15.59 44.01
C ASP A 51 15.43 -16.79 44.46
N LEU A 52 15.66 -17.75 43.57
CA LEU A 52 16.52 -18.90 43.84
C LEU A 52 17.98 -18.49 44.11
N ALA A 53 18.49 -17.49 43.37
CA ALA A 53 19.83 -16.95 43.60
C ALA A 53 19.96 -16.25 44.96
N SER A 54 18.92 -15.53 45.40
CA SER A 54 18.85 -14.94 46.75
C SER A 54 18.88 -16.01 47.83
N LEU A 55 18.02 -17.02 47.71
CA LEU A 55 17.96 -18.14 48.65
C LEU A 55 19.30 -18.88 48.74
N TYR A 56 20.01 -19.05 47.62
CA TYR A 56 21.38 -19.57 47.63
C TYR A 56 22.30 -18.72 48.52
N GLY A 57 22.32 -17.40 48.34
CA GLY A 57 23.13 -16.49 49.15
C GLY A 57 22.81 -16.57 50.64
N GLU A 58 21.53 -16.67 50.99
CA GLU A 58 21.07 -16.86 52.37
C GLU A 58 21.55 -18.19 52.95
N LEU A 59 21.50 -19.28 52.18
CA LEU A 59 21.99 -20.60 52.61
C LEU A 59 23.51 -20.62 52.83
N VAL A 60 24.28 -19.87 52.02
CA VAL A 60 25.73 -19.73 52.22
C VAL A 60 26.01 -19.09 53.57
N VAL A 61 25.36 -17.95 53.87
CA VAL A 61 25.52 -17.25 55.16
C VAL A 61 25.09 -18.14 56.33
N ALA A 62 23.97 -18.85 56.20
CA ALA A 62 23.52 -19.80 57.23
C ALA A 62 24.53 -20.95 57.42
N GLY A 63 25.11 -21.46 56.34
CA GLY A 63 26.16 -22.48 56.37
C GLY A 63 27.40 -22.04 57.13
N ASP A 64 27.85 -20.81 56.89
CA ASP A 64 29.00 -20.19 57.57
C ASP A 64 28.78 -20.10 59.09
N VAL A 65 27.58 -19.64 59.50
CA VAL A 65 27.20 -19.58 60.93
C VAL A 65 27.18 -20.98 61.56
N MET A 66 26.64 -21.98 60.87
CA MET A 66 26.61 -23.36 61.39
C MET A 66 28.02 -23.94 61.54
N ALA A 67 28.94 -23.62 60.62
CA ALA A 67 30.34 -24.03 60.73
C ALA A 67 31.02 -23.40 61.95
N GLU A 68 30.79 -22.12 62.20
CA GLU A 68 31.31 -21.39 63.37
C GLU A 68 30.76 -21.95 64.69
N MET A 69 29.49 -22.37 64.70
CA MET A 69 28.86 -23.03 65.85
C MET A 69 29.33 -24.47 66.09
N GLY A 70 30.25 -25.00 65.27
CA GLY A 70 30.75 -26.37 65.39
C GLY A 70 29.75 -27.43 64.94
N LEU A 71 28.88 -27.09 63.98
CA LEU A 71 27.87 -28.00 63.39
C LEU A 71 28.22 -28.35 61.92
N PRO A 72 29.34 -29.07 61.67
CA PRO A 72 29.90 -29.26 60.32
C PRO A 72 29.00 -30.07 59.39
N VAL A 73 28.24 -31.03 59.91
CA VAL A 73 27.30 -31.82 59.10
C VAL A 73 26.20 -30.93 58.52
N MET A 74 25.75 -29.94 59.30
CA MET A 74 24.66 -29.05 58.89
C MET A 74 25.16 -27.94 57.96
N ALA A 75 26.38 -27.43 58.21
CA ALA A 75 27.07 -26.57 57.26
C ALA A 75 27.25 -27.26 55.89
N ALA A 76 27.71 -28.51 55.88
CA ALA A 76 27.88 -29.29 54.64
C ALA A 76 26.54 -29.53 53.91
N PHE A 77 25.47 -29.82 54.64
CA PHE A 77 24.14 -29.99 54.07
C PHE A 77 23.61 -28.69 53.43
N LEU A 78 23.76 -27.55 54.10
CA LEU A 78 23.33 -26.24 53.56
C LEU A 78 24.16 -25.85 52.33
N ALA A 79 25.46 -26.17 52.31
CA ALA A 79 26.32 -25.94 51.16
C ALA A 79 25.88 -26.77 49.94
N ASP A 80 25.57 -28.06 50.14
CA ASP A 80 25.06 -28.94 49.08
C ASP A 80 23.72 -28.44 48.53
N ARG A 81 22.78 -28.11 49.43
CA ARG A 81 21.47 -27.58 49.03
C ARG A 81 21.56 -26.23 48.34
N GLY A 82 22.48 -25.36 48.80
CA GLY A 82 22.77 -24.07 48.18
C GLY A 82 23.32 -24.24 46.77
N GLN A 83 24.27 -25.16 46.57
CA GLN A 83 24.82 -25.45 45.25
C GLN A 83 23.72 -25.94 44.29
N TRP A 84 22.82 -26.81 44.77
CA TRP A 84 21.66 -27.24 43.99
C TRP A 84 20.72 -26.09 43.60
N LEU A 85 20.41 -25.17 44.53
CA LEU A 85 19.60 -23.98 44.22
C LEU A 85 20.29 -23.06 43.21
N ARG A 86 21.60 -22.87 43.34
CA ARG A 86 22.41 -22.08 42.39
C ARG A 86 22.35 -22.66 40.99
N GLU A 87 22.43 -23.98 40.85
CA GLU A 87 22.33 -24.65 39.55
C GLU A 87 20.97 -24.39 38.89
N ILE A 88 19.88 -24.54 39.64
CA ILE A 88 18.53 -24.25 39.13
C ILE A 88 18.41 -22.76 38.76
N ALA A 89 18.88 -21.85 39.62
CA ALA A 89 18.84 -20.42 39.35
C ALA A 89 19.56 -20.06 38.03
N VAL A 90 20.73 -20.65 37.78
CA VAL A 90 21.48 -20.43 36.54
C VAL A 90 20.72 -20.96 35.32
N ASP A 91 20.08 -22.12 35.44
CA ASP A 91 19.30 -22.69 34.33
C ASP A 91 18.03 -21.88 34.03
N GLU A 92 17.31 -21.40 35.06
CA GLU A 92 16.17 -20.47 34.89
C GLU A 92 16.60 -19.16 34.21
N LEU A 93 17.74 -18.58 34.61
CA LEU A 93 18.26 -17.36 33.98
C LEU A 93 18.70 -17.57 32.52
N ARG A 94 19.16 -18.78 32.16
CA ARG A 94 19.43 -19.15 30.76
C ARG A 94 18.14 -19.29 29.98
N GLN A 95 17.13 -19.93 30.56
CA GLN A 95 15.81 -20.08 29.96
C GLN A 95 15.19 -18.70 29.69
N TYR A 96 15.26 -17.78 30.66
CA TYR A 96 14.89 -16.38 30.48
C TYR A 96 15.59 -15.74 29.27
N GLY A 97 16.92 -15.85 29.20
CA GLY A 97 17.69 -15.28 28.10
C GLY A 97 17.30 -15.84 26.73
N ALA A 98 17.01 -17.14 26.66
CA ALA A 98 16.53 -17.79 25.44
C ALA A 98 15.13 -17.33 25.05
N SER A 99 14.19 -17.28 26.00
CA SER A 99 12.82 -16.80 25.78
C SER A 99 12.81 -15.33 25.35
N ARG A 100 13.66 -14.50 25.95
CA ARG A 100 13.80 -13.09 25.55
C ARG A 100 14.35 -12.92 24.15
N ALA A 101 15.39 -13.67 23.79
CA ALA A 101 15.94 -13.66 22.43
C ALA A 101 14.91 -14.15 21.39
N LEU A 102 14.08 -15.14 21.75
CA LEU A 102 12.99 -15.60 20.91
C LEU A 102 11.92 -14.50 20.74
N ALA A 103 11.51 -13.83 21.81
CA ALA A 103 10.55 -12.73 21.73
C ALA A 103 11.05 -11.59 20.84
N GLU A 104 12.33 -11.20 20.96
CA GLU A 104 12.95 -10.18 20.10
C GLU A 104 12.98 -10.63 18.62
N LEU A 105 13.28 -11.91 18.35
CA LEU A 105 13.22 -12.45 16.99
C LEU A 105 11.78 -12.45 16.42
N MET A 106 10.79 -12.74 17.25
CA MET A 106 9.38 -12.73 16.85
C MET A 106 8.90 -11.31 16.54
N GLU A 107 9.35 -10.31 17.30
CA GLU A 107 9.09 -8.89 17.04
C GLU A 107 9.74 -8.43 15.72
N ASP A 108 10.99 -8.80 15.46
CA ASP A 108 11.65 -8.48 14.18
C ASP A 108 10.95 -9.19 13.01
N THR A 109 10.54 -10.45 13.20
CA THR A 109 9.81 -11.21 12.17
C THR A 109 8.42 -10.62 11.92
N SER A 110 7.68 -10.23 12.96
CA SER A 110 6.36 -9.60 12.78
C SER A 110 6.49 -8.28 12.02
N GLN A 111 7.48 -7.45 12.35
CA GLN A 111 7.76 -6.21 11.62
C GLN A 111 8.03 -6.48 10.14
N GLN A 112 8.87 -7.47 9.82
CA GLN A 112 9.18 -7.84 8.44
C GLN A 112 7.95 -8.35 7.67
N VAL A 113 7.11 -9.16 8.31
CA VAL A 113 5.88 -9.66 7.70
C VAL A 113 4.87 -8.53 7.48
N ALA A 114 4.76 -7.59 8.42
CA ALA A 114 3.91 -6.40 8.27
C ALA A 114 4.37 -5.52 7.09
N ASP A 115 5.69 -5.30 6.98
CA ASP A 115 6.29 -4.54 5.88
C ASP A 115 6.02 -5.20 4.52
N LEU A 116 6.07 -6.54 4.45
CA LEU A 116 5.70 -7.28 3.24
C LEU A 116 4.21 -7.11 2.92
N GLY A 117 3.32 -7.22 3.93
CA GLY A 117 1.88 -7.03 3.74
C GLY A 117 1.50 -5.63 3.23
N ILE A 118 2.14 -4.60 3.78
CA ILE A 118 2.02 -3.21 3.28
C ILE A 118 2.58 -3.10 1.85
N GLY A 119 3.71 -3.75 1.58
CA GLY A 119 4.36 -3.76 0.27
C GLY A 119 3.45 -4.30 -0.84
N GLU A 120 2.78 -5.42 -0.60
CA GLU A 120 1.83 -6.01 -1.56
C GLU A 120 0.64 -5.06 -1.82
N ALA A 121 0.06 -4.48 -0.76
CA ALA A 121 -1.04 -3.53 -0.89
C ALA A 121 -0.65 -2.25 -1.66
N LEU A 122 0.57 -1.73 -1.44
CA LEU A 122 1.08 -0.56 -2.15
C LEU A 122 1.45 -0.87 -3.61
N ALA A 123 2.00 -2.05 -3.88
CA ALA A 123 2.32 -2.50 -5.23
C ALA A 123 1.05 -2.52 -6.09
N GLU A 124 -0.04 -3.08 -5.56
CA GLU A 124 -1.32 -3.11 -6.27
C GLU A 124 -1.89 -1.71 -6.50
N ALA A 125 -1.92 -0.86 -5.47
CA ALA A 125 -2.39 0.53 -5.63
C ALA A 125 -1.58 1.30 -6.68
N GLY A 126 -0.28 1.01 -6.82
CA GLY A 126 0.58 1.58 -7.85
C GLY A 126 0.23 1.10 -9.26
N ILE A 127 -0.13 -0.19 -9.42
CA ILE A 127 -0.57 -0.75 -10.70
C ILE A 127 -1.91 -0.13 -11.12
N GLU A 128 -2.88 -0.05 -10.20
CA GLU A 128 -4.20 0.53 -10.47
C GLU A 128 -4.09 1.99 -10.91
N MET A 129 -3.34 2.82 -10.17
CA MET A 129 -3.12 4.23 -10.51
C MET A 129 -2.42 4.40 -11.87
N THR A 130 -1.48 3.51 -12.20
CA THR A 130 -0.81 3.54 -13.50
C THR A 130 -1.77 3.17 -14.63
N ALA A 131 -2.64 2.18 -14.42
CA ALA A 131 -3.65 1.76 -15.39
C ALA A 131 -4.70 2.87 -15.63
N GLU A 132 -5.19 3.50 -14.55
CA GLU A 132 -6.11 4.64 -14.63
C GLU A 132 -5.48 5.81 -15.37
N GLY A 133 -4.24 6.18 -15.02
CA GLY A 133 -3.51 7.24 -15.72
C GLY A 133 -3.31 6.98 -17.21
N LEU A 134 -3.06 5.73 -17.61
CA LEU A 134 -2.99 5.33 -19.02
C LEU A 134 -4.35 5.44 -19.73
N ALA A 135 -5.44 5.08 -19.06
CA ALA A 135 -6.79 5.19 -19.62
C ALA A 135 -7.18 6.66 -19.83
N ASP A 136 -6.88 7.54 -18.87
CA ASP A 136 -7.12 8.98 -18.98
C ASP A 136 -6.33 9.61 -20.13
N MET A 137 -5.06 9.23 -20.31
CA MET A 137 -4.25 9.69 -21.44
C MET A 137 -4.84 9.24 -22.79
N ALA A 138 -5.28 7.98 -22.89
CA ALA A 138 -5.92 7.47 -24.10
C ALA A 138 -7.23 8.20 -24.41
N ALA A 139 -8.03 8.50 -23.38
CA ALA A 139 -9.25 9.29 -23.52
C ALA A 139 -8.96 10.72 -23.98
N ALA A 140 -7.93 11.37 -23.42
CA ALA A 140 -7.50 12.71 -23.81
C ALA A 140 -7.00 12.75 -25.27
N GLU A 141 -6.27 11.73 -25.72
CA GLU A 141 -5.86 11.58 -27.13
C GLU A 141 -7.07 11.44 -28.06
N ALA A 142 -8.01 10.55 -27.72
CA ALA A 142 -9.23 10.37 -28.53
C ALA A 142 -10.06 11.67 -28.62
N MET A 143 -10.18 12.42 -27.52
CA MET A 143 -10.85 13.72 -27.52
C MET A 143 -10.10 14.75 -28.37
N ARG A 144 -8.77 14.72 -28.38
CA ARG A 144 -7.95 15.60 -29.21
C ARG A 144 -8.16 15.33 -30.69
N ASP A 145 -8.17 14.06 -31.09
CA ASP A 145 -8.39 13.64 -32.48
C ASP A 145 -9.82 13.96 -32.95
N ALA A 146 -10.82 13.71 -32.09
CA ALA A 146 -12.19 14.11 -32.36
C ALA A 146 -12.32 15.63 -32.50
N GLY A 147 -11.66 16.40 -31.63
CA GLY A 147 -11.61 17.86 -31.70
C GLY A 147 -10.96 18.37 -32.99
N ALA A 148 -9.87 17.75 -33.43
CA ALA A 148 -9.23 18.08 -34.70
C ALA A 148 -10.14 17.79 -35.91
N THR A 149 -10.86 16.67 -35.88
CA THR A 149 -11.82 16.29 -36.93
C THR A 149 -12.99 17.27 -36.99
N LEU A 150 -13.61 17.57 -35.85
CA LEU A 150 -14.71 18.54 -35.76
C LEU A 150 -14.27 19.95 -36.19
N ALA A 151 -13.03 20.34 -35.89
CA ALA A 151 -12.48 21.62 -36.35
C ALA A 151 -12.35 21.65 -37.88
N LEU A 152 -11.88 20.58 -38.51
CA LEU A 152 -11.79 20.47 -39.98
C LEU A 152 -13.18 20.47 -40.64
N GLU A 153 -14.14 19.73 -40.09
CA GLU A 153 -15.53 19.71 -40.57
C GLU A 153 -16.22 21.07 -40.41
N GLY A 154 -15.95 21.76 -39.30
CA GLY A 154 -16.43 23.13 -39.06
C GLY A 154 -15.89 24.11 -40.10
N ILE A 155 -14.59 24.05 -40.40
CA ILE A 155 -13.97 24.86 -41.46
C ILE A 155 -14.61 24.57 -42.81
N ALA A 156 -14.85 23.29 -43.15
CA ALA A 156 -15.47 22.90 -44.41
C ALA A 156 -16.91 23.44 -44.53
N THR A 157 -17.72 23.27 -43.49
CA THR A 157 -19.11 23.78 -43.44
C THR A 157 -19.16 25.31 -43.59
N VAL A 158 -18.25 26.04 -42.93
CA VAL A 158 -18.17 27.49 -43.05
C VAL A 158 -17.77 27.91 -44.48
N ALA A 159 -16.83 27.20 -45.10
CA ALA A 159 -16.41 27.48 -46.48
C ALA A 159 -17.55 27.22 -47.49
N GLU A 160 -18.30 26.14 -47.31
CA GLU A 160 -19.48 25.82 -48.12
C GLU A 160 -20.56 26.90 -47.99
N GLY A 161 -20.91 27.27 -46.76
CA GLY A 161 -21.88 28.35 -46.51
C GLY A 161 -21.44 29.71 -47.08
N ALA A 162 -20.14 30.02 -47.03
CA ALA A 162 -19.60 31.23 -47.66
C ALA A 162 -19.71 31.20 -49.19
N ALA A 163 -19.50 30.04 -49.82
CA ALA A 163 -19.68 29.88 -51.26
C ALA A 163 -21.14 30.04 -51.69
N ASP A 164 -22.08 29.46 -50.94
CA ASP A 164 -23.52 29.58 -51.20
C ASP A 164 -24.03 31.01 -51.07
N MET A 165 -23.55 31.74 -50.05
CA MET A 165 -23.85 33.16 -49.89
C MET A 165 -23.30 33.99 -51.05
N GLY A 166 -22.04 33.76 -51.46
CA GLY A 166 -21.44 34.45 -52.60
C GLY A 166 -22.16 34.17 -53.93
N ALA A 167 -22.62 32.93 -54.15
CA ALA A 167 -23.43 32.59 -55.31
C ALA A 167 -24.78 33.32 -55.30
N SER A 168 -25.44 33.38 -54.13
CA SER A 168 -26.70 34.09 -53.95
C SER A 168 -26.57 35.59 -54.21
N GLU A 169 -25.49 36.22 -53.72
CA GLU A 169 -25.18 37.64 -53.98
C GLU A 169 -24.92 37.91 -55.47
N ALA A 170 -24.18 37.04 -56.15
CA ALA A 170 -23.93 37.16 -57.58
C ALA A 170 -25.21 37.06 -58.42
N LEU A 171 -26.12 36.13 -58.05
CA LEU A 171 -27.43 36.01 -58.67
C LEU A 171 -28.29 37.26 -58.42
N HIS A 172 -28.33 37.77 -57.18
CA HIS A 172 -29.01 39.01 -56.84
C HIS A 172 -28.48 40.21 -57.64
N ALA A 173 -27.16 40.35 -57.76
CA ALA A 173 -26.54 41.42 -58.54
C ALA A 173 -26.87 41.31 -60.04
N THR A 174 -26.96 40.08 -60.56
CA THR A 174 -27.34 39.83 -61.96
C THR A 174 -28.82 40.15 -62.20
N ALA A 175 -29.69 39.75 -61.28
CA ALA A 175 -31.11 40.07 -61.33
C ALA A 175 -31.34 41.58 -61.29
N ALA A 176 -30.67 42.31 -60.38
CA ALA A 176 -30.76 43.77 -60.30
C ALA A 176 -30.29 44.48 -61.59
N ARG A 177 -29.25 43.96 -62.26
CA ARG A 177 -28.81 44.49 -63.57
C ARG A 177 -29.85 44.24 -64.66
N LEU A 178 -30.42 43.04 -64.71
CA LEU A 178 -31.47 42.69 -65.68
C LEU A 178 -32.72 43.57 -65.49
N GLU A 179 -33.13 43.80 -64.25
CA GLU A 179 -34.24 44.68 -63.90
C GLU A 179 -33.97 46.12 -64.35
N SER A 180 -32.79 46.67 -64.05
CA SER A 180 -32.37 47.99 -64.53
C SER A 180 -32.36 48.11 -66.06
N THR A 181 -31.95 47.05 -66.78
CA THR A 181 -31.92 47.07 -68.26
C THR A 181 -33.34 46.97 -68.85
N ALA A 182 -34.23 46.23 -68.18
CA ALA A 182 -35.63 46.12 -68.58
C ALA A 182 -36.36 47.47 -68.40
N ASP A 183 -36.13 48.17 -67.29
CA ASP A 183 -36.71 49.50 -67.05
C ASP A 183 -36.25 50.50 -68.12
N GLU A 184 -34.94 50.55 -68.45
CA GLU A 184 -34.41 51.42 -69.53
C GLU A 184 -35.05 51.13 -70.90
N SER A 185 -35.28 49.86 -71.25
CA SER A 185 -35.92 49.48 -72.52
C SER A 185 -37.40 49.87 -72.60
N SER A 186 -38.09 49.98 -71.47
CA SER A 186 -39.50 50.41 -71.40
C SER A 186 -39.67 51.93 -71.54
N GLU A 187 -38.64 52.70 -71.18
CA GLU A 187 -38.61 54.16 -71.36
C GLU A 187 -38.34 54.55 -72.83
N GLU A 188 -37.58 53.75 -73.60
CA GLU A 188 -37.38 53.99 -75.04
C GLU A 188 -38.62 53.70 -75.90
N GLU A 189 -39.52 52.80 -75.48
CA GLU A 189 -40.73 52.42 -76.24
C GLU A 189 -41.93 53.37 -76.02
N SER A 190 -41.84 54.30 -75.05
CA SER A 190 -42.90 55.29 -74.74
C SER A 190 -42.60 56.71 -75.24
N GLY A 191 -41.53 56.88 -76.05
CA GLY A 191 -41.02 58.17 -76.51
C GLY A 191 -41.32 58.60 -77.95
N ASP A 192 -42.20 57.92 -78.70
CA ASP A 192 -42.62 58.31 -80.07
C ASP A 192 -44.14 58.51 -80.19
#